data_AF-A0A0C3BYR8-F1
#
_entry.id   AF-A0A0C3BYR8-F1
#
_cell.length_a   1.000
_cell.length_b   1.000
_cell.length_c   1.000
_cell.angle_alpha   90.00
_cell.angle_beta   90.00
_cell.angle_gamma   90.00
#
_symmetry.space_group_name_H-M   'P 1'
#
loop_
_entity.id
_entity.type
_entity.pdbx_description
1 polymer ?
#
loop_
_entity_poly.entity_id
_entity_poly.type
_entity_poly.pdbx_seq_one_letter_code
_entity_poly.pdbx_strand_id
1 'polypeptide(L)'
;MTLSPGRPGLRYITQAFARLRRLLQPPGAVVSKVEIPHPPLFESEPPTGFRYAIPLAISLGTFIIGACDLAVTRWARLEEKPSSERPAESPSSNSPTNITSTGSPTEPEEPIWVLRPLWQRAALASTYMAVSLAFGVMFFGSRARYVRRLHIISAPSQGTGSAKGRSLFFQTCDNSGMYGRVVPLRRCKMKLVATDWTRVLLEVNHDGNPTLFRVGTAGAKINGKETLPSQVFAELVKCGVLGEVRDKGRR
;
A
#
# COMPACT_ATOMS: atom_id res chain seq x y z
N MET A 1 -41.73 13.71 -8.79
CA MET A 1 -40.63 13.14 -7.99
C MET A 1 -40.05 11.95 -8.73
N THR A 2 -38.93 12.13 -9.43
CA THR A 2 -38.25 11.09 -10.22
C THR A 2 -37.14 10.46 -9.37
N LEU A 3 -37.34 9.20 -8.96
CA LEU A 3 -36.34 8.40 -8.25
C LEU A 3 -35.26 7.97 -9.26
N SER A 4 -34.07 8.55 -9.13
CA SER A 4 -32.91 8.17 -9.95
C SER A 4 -32.51 6.72 -9.65
N PRO A 5 -32.40 5.83 -10.67
CA PRO A 5 -31.97 4.46 -10.48
C PRO A 5 -30.51 4.43 -10.02
N GLY A 6 -30.31 4.16 -8.73
CA GLY A 6 -28.99 4.09 -8.12
C GLY A 6 -28.16 2.96 -8.73
N ARG A 7 -27.02 3.31 -9.35
CA ARG A 7 -26.07 2.35 -9.92
C ARG A 7 -25.61 1.34 -8.85
N PRO A 8 -25.98 0.05 -8.94
CA PRO A 8 -25.70 -0.94 -7.90
C PRO A 8 -24.19 -1.20 -7.70
N GLY A 9 -23.38 -0.99 -8.75
CA GLY A 9 -21.93 -1.22 -8.69
C GLY A 9 -21.16 -0.35 -7.68
N LEU A 10 -21.59 0.90 -7.45
CA LEU A 10 -20.87 1.81 -6.54
C LEU A 10 -20.98 1.37 -5.05
N ARG A 11 -22.07 0.69 -4.68
CA ARG A 11 -22.29 0.23 -3.31
C ARG A 11 -21.36 -0.93 -2.95
N TYR A 12 -21.09 -1.84 -3.88
CA TYR A 12 -20.17 -2.96 -3.63
C TYR A 12 -18.73 -2.49 -3.47
N ILE A 13 -18.30 -1.53 -4.31
CA ILE A 13 -16.95 -0.96 -4.25
C ILE A 13 -16.74 -0.27 -2.89
N THR A 14 -17.68 0.57 -2.47
CA THR A 14 -17.58 1.28 -1.17
C THR A 14 -17.58 0.33 0.02
N GLN A 15 -18.36 -0.76 -0.01
CA GLN A 15 -18.32 -1.80 1.03
C GLN A 15 -17.00 -2.57 1.05
N ALA A 16 -16.45 -2.95 -0.10
CA ALA A 16 -15.16 -3.62 -0.19
C ALA A 16 -14.03 -2.73 0.36
N PHE A 17 -14.03 -1.44 -0.01
CA PHE A 17 -13.09 -0.47 0.55
C PHE A 17 -13.27 -0.29 2.06
N ALA A 18 -14.51 -0.26 2.56
CA ALA A 18 -14.75 -0.18 4.00
C ALA A 18 -14.23 -1.42 4.75
N ARG A 19 -14.40 -2.62 4.18
CA ARG A 19 -13.86 -3.88 4.75
C ARG A 19 -12.34 -3.90 4.71
N LEU A 20 -11.73 -3.54 3.58
CA LEU A 20 -10.27 -3.44 3.45
C LEU A 20 -9.71 -2.40 4.41
N ARG A 21 -10.40 -1.26 4.57
CA ARG A 21 -10.02 -0.23 5.53
C ARG A 21 -10.07 -0.74 6.97
N ARG A 22 -11.06 -1.56 7.34
CA ARG A 22 -11.11 -2.21 8.66
C ARG A 22 -9.94 -3.17 8.88
N LEU A 23 -9.50 -3.89 7.84
CA LEU A 23 -8.31 -4.76 7.93
C LEU A 23 -7.01 -3.96 8.09
N LEU A 24 -6.92 -2.80 7.44
CA LEU A 24 -5.75 -1.93 7.51
C LEU A 24 -5.73 -1.04 8.76
N GLN A 25 -6.89 -0.76 9.35
CA GLN A 25 -7.01 0.03 10.57
C GLN A 25 -6.64 -0.83 11.79
N PRO A 26 -5.75 -0.34 12.66
CA PRO A 26 -5.50 -1.01 13.93
C PRO A 26 -6.80 -1.22 14.72
N PRO A 27 -6.98 -2.40 15.34
CA PRO A 27 -8.21 -2.75 16.08
C PRO A 27 -8.51 -1.72 17.17
N GLY A 28 -9.81 -1.43 17.36
CA GLY A 28 -10.33 -0.67 18.49
C GLY A 28 -10.27 0.86 18.41
N ALA A 29 -9.68 1.43 17.35
CA ALA A 29 -9.60 2.88 17.24
C ALA A 29 -10.90 3.50 16.72
N VAL A 30 -11.68 4.10 17.62
CA VAL A 30 -12.81 4.97 17.25
C VAL A 30 -12.24 6.20 16.54
N VAL A 31 -12.62 6.40 15.28
CA VAL A 31 -12.32 7.62 14.54
C VAL A 31 -13.39 8.64 14.91
N SER A 32 -13.01 9.65 15.67
CA SER A 32 -13.91 10.73 16.08
C SER A 32 -13.58 12.01 15.31
N LYS A 33 -14.63 12.73 14.90
CA LYS A 33 -14.50 14.13 14.50
C LYS A 33 -14.33 14.94 15.78
N VAL A 34 -13.23 15.67 15.90
CA VAL A 34 -12.97 16.54 17.06
C VAL A 34 -12.76 17.95 16.55
N GLU A 35 -13.54 18.89 17.06
CA GLU A 35 -13.31 20.31 16.82
C GLU A 35 -12.25 20.78 17.81
N ILE A 36 -11.09 21.15 17.29
CA ILE A 36 -9.94 21.52 18.11
C ILE A 36 -9.72 23.02 17.97
N PRO A 37 -9.94 23.81 19.03
CA PRO A 37 -9.87 25.27 18.96
C PRO A 37 -8.44 25.82 19.00
N HIS A 38 -7.46 24.98 19.34
CA HIS A 38 -6.06 25.37 19.49
C HIS A 38 -5.18 24.78 18.38
N PRO A 39 -4.04 25.41 18.05
CA PRO A 39 -3.09 24.85 17.09
C PRO A 39 -2.63 23.44 17.51
N PRO A 40 -2.20 22.61 16.53
CA PRO A 40 -1.63 21.31 16.83
C PRO A 40 -0.42 21.42 17.74
N LEU A 41 -0.35 20.53 18.74
CA LEU A 41 0.84 20.38 19.56
C LEU A 41 2.02 20.02 18.68
N PHE A 42 1.78 19.12 17.73
CA PHE A 42 2.76 18.73 16.74
C PHE A 42 2.11 18.57 15.39
N GLU A 43 2.76 19.09 14.37
CA GLU A 43 2.43 18.91 12.96
C GLU A 43 3.69 18.52 12.20
N SER A 44 3.62 17.47 11.39
CA SER A 44 4.69 17.07 10.50
C SER A 44 4.21 17.04 9.07
N GLU A 45 5.13 17.33 8.17
CA GLU A 45 4.87 17.10 6.76
C GLU A 45 4.92 15.60 6.43
N PRO A 46 3.94 15.07 5.67
CA PRO A 46 4.06 13.71 5.18
C PRO A 46 5.25 13.63 4.21
N PRO A 47 5.98 12.50 4.18
CA PRO A 47 7.00 12.22 3.19
C PRO A 47 6.43 12.48 1.79
N THR A 48 7.24 13.03 0.89
CA THR A 48 6.82 13.38 -0.48
C THR A 48 6.14 12.20 -1.19
N GLY A 49 6.65 10.98 -1.02
CA GLY A 49 6.03 9.77 -1.56
C GLY A 49 4.57 9.54 -1.10
N PHE A 50 4.21 9.91 0.13
CA PHE A 50 2.83 9.76 0.62
C PHE A 50 1.88 10.83 0.10
N ARG A 51 2.38 12.00 -0.32
CA ARG A 51 1.54 13.04 -0.96
C ARG A 51 1.01 12.55 -2.31
N TYR A 52 1.86 11.87 -3.05
CA TYR A 52 1.54 11.32 -4.37
C TYR A 52 0.98 9.90 -4.32
N ALA A 53 0.62 9.40 -3.13
CA ALA A 53 0.17 8.03 -2.96
C ALA A 53 -1.06 7.67 -3.79
N ILE A 54 -2.05 8.57 -3.85
CA ILE A 54 -3.30 8.37 -4.60
C ILE A 54 -3.03 8.38 -6.12
N PRO A 55 -2.41 9.42 -6.71
CA PRO A 55 -2.14 9.41 -8.14
C PRO A 55 -1.20 8.26 -8.55
N LEU A 56 -0.21 7.93 -7.71
CA LEU A 56 0.68 6.78 -7.96
C LEU A 56 -0.09 5.45 -7.94
N ALA A 57 -1.04 5.27 -7.01
CA ALA A 57 -1.88 4.06 -6.99
C ALA A 57 -2.77 3.96 -8.23
N ILE A 58 -3.33 5.08 -8.72
CA ILE A 58 -4.12 5.11 -9.95
C ILE A 58 -3.24 4.77 -11.16
N SER A 59 -2.09 5.42 -11.28
CA SER A 59 -1.14 5.18 -12.39
C SER A 59 -0.64 3.74 -12.40
N LEU A 60 -0.25 3.21 -11.25
CA LEU A 60 0.17 1.81 -11.12
C LEU A 60 -0.99 0.87 -11.48
N GLY A 61 -2.20 1.14 -11.01
CA GLY A 61 -3.41 0.38 -11.38
C GLY A 61 -3.64 0.34 -12.89
N THR A 62 -3.56 1.48 -13.58
CA THR A 62 -3.70 1.54 -15.04
C THR A 62 -2.60 0.77 -15.76
N PHE A 63 -1.36 0.86 -15.28
CA PHE A 63 -0.23 0.11 -15.83
C PHE A 63 -0.44 -1.40 -15.69
N ILE A 64 -0.89 -1.88 -14.53
CA ILE A 64 -1.12 -3.30 -14.28
C ILE A 64 -2.24 -3.85 -15.15
N ILE A 65 -3.32 -3.09 -15.35
CA ILE A 65 -4.41 -3.49 -16.25
C ILE A 65 -3.85 -3.70 -17.67
N GLY A 66 -3.03 -2.76 -18.17
CA GLY A 66 -2.36 -2.90 -19.47
C GLY A 66 -1.38 -4.07 -19.53
N ALA A 67 -0.60 -4.30 -18.46
CA ALA A 67 0.31 -5.43 -18.38
C ALA A 67 -0.44 -6.78 -18.37
N CYS A 68 -1.58 -6.86 -17.70
CA CYS A 68 -2.44 -8.04 -17.71
C CYS A 68 -3.05 -8.27 -19.08
N ASP A 69 -3.51 -7.22 -19.76
CA ASP A 69 -4.03 -7.31 -21.13
C ASP A 69 -2.95 -7.83 -22.10
N LEU A 70 -1.73 -7.28 -22.03
CA LEU A 70 -0.58 -7.76 -22.82
C LEU A 70 -0.22 -9.21 -22.49
N ALA A 71 -0.19 -9.59 -21.21
CA ALA A 71 0.10 -10.97 -20.79
C ALA A 71 -0.95 -11.95 -21.33
N VAL A 72 -2.22 -11.55 -21.40
CA VAL A 72 -3.32 -12.38 -21.89
C VAL A 72 -3.39 -12.40 -23.42
N THR A 73 -3.15 -11.29 -24.11
CA THR A 73 -3.41 -11.19 -25.56
C THR A 73 -2.17 -11.35 -26.42
N ARG A 74 -0.99 -10.97 -25.92
CA ARG A 74 0.25 -10.88 -26.71
C ARG A 74 1.36 -11.81 -26.27
N TRP A 75 1.21 -12.54 -25.15
CA TRP A 75 2.27 -13.45 -24.68
C TRP A 75 2.33 -14.74 -25.52
N ALA A 76 3.20 -14.70 -26.53
CA ALA A 76 3.44 -15.78 -27.48
C ALA A 76 4.78 -16.49 -27.23
N ARG A 77 4.95 -17.65 -27.85
CA ARG A 77 6.23 -18.35 -28.00
C ARG A 77 6.48 -18.56 -29.49
N LEU A 78 7.75 -18.55 -29.87
CA LEU A 78 8.17 -18.96 -31.19
C LEU A 78 8.08 -20.49 -31.24
N GLU A 79 7.31 -21.02 -32.18
CA GLU A 79 7.32 -22.45 -32.48
C GLU A 79 8.03 -22.63 -33.83
N GLU A 80 9.08 -23.45 -33.81
CA GLU A 80 9.62 -23.98 -35.06
C GLU A 80 8.54 -24.86 -35.65
N LYS A 81 8.19 -24.58 -36.90
CA LYS A 81 7.19 -25.37 -37.63
C LYS A 81 7.69 -26.82 -37.58
N PRO A 82 6.89 -27.78 -37.08
CA PRO A 82 7.31 -29.17 -37.10
C PRO A 82 7.65 -29.49 -38.54
N SER A 83 8.93 -29.80 -38.80
CA SER A 83 9.44 -30.10 -40.12
C SER A 83 8.52 -31.18 -40.66
N SER A 84 7.64 -30.80 -41.60
CA SER A 84 6.53 -31.62 -42.06
C SER A 84 7.03 -33.03 -42.20
N GLU A 85 6.44 -33.95 -41.43
CA GLU A 85 6.80 -35.37 -41.43
C GLU A 85 7.07 -35.77 -42.87
N ARG A 86 8.35 -36.05 -43.16
CA ARG A 86 8.79 -36.55 -44.45
C ARG A 86 7.85 -37.70 -44.76
N PRO A 87 7.00 -37.63 -45.80
CA PRO A 87 6.04 -38.70 -46.07
C PRO A 87 6.85 -39.99 -46.11
N ALA A 88 6.53 -40.93 -45.23
CA ALA A 88 7.22 -42.20 -45.14
C ALA A 88 7.26 -42.77 -46.57
N GLU A 89 8.47 -42.86 -47.12
CA GLU A 89 8.71 -43.46 -48.42
C GLU A 89 8.03 -44.82 -48.41
N SER A 90 6.92 -44.92 -49.13
CA SER A 90 6.33 -46.21 -49.46
C SER A 90 7.34 -46.89 -50.38
N PRO A 91 7.91 -48.05 -50.00
CA PRO A 91 8.86 -48.70 -50.87
C PRO A 91 8.12 -49.27 -52.08
N SER A 92 8.76 -49.18 -53.25
CA SER A 92 8.44 -49.83 -54.53
C SER A 92 7.66 -49.02 -55.58
N SER A 93 8.37 -48.60 -56.62
CA SER A 93 8.24 -49.20 -57.96
C SER A 93 9.10 -48.43 -58.97
N ASN A 94 10.03 -49.15 -59.60
CA ASN A 94 11.05 -48.65 -60.52
C ASN A 94 10.49 -47.92 -61.75
N SER A 95 10.96 -46.70 -62.00
CA SER A 95 10.98 -46.10 -63.33
C SER A 95 12.08 -45.03 -63.42
N PRO A 96 13.03 -45.15 -64.36
CA PRO A 96 14.11 -44.18 -64.51
C PRO A 96 13.70 -43.12 -65.54
N THR A 97 13.38 -41.91 -65.09
CA THR A 97 13.28 -40.75 -65.99
C THR A 97 14.12 -39.61 -65.43
N ASN A 98 15.26 -39.41 -66.09
CA ASN A 98 16.17 -38.27 -65.94
C ASN A 98 15.40 -36.96 -66.14
N ILE A 99 15.21 -36.17 -65.08
CA ILE A 99 14.97 -34.73 -65.19
C ILE A 99 15.81 -34.02 -64.14
N THR A 100 16.84 -33.34 -64.63
CA THR A 100 17.68 -32.35 -63.94
C THR A 100 16.79 -31.35 -63.18
N SER A 101 16.70 -31.53 -61.87
CA SER A 101 16.01 -30.59 -60.98
C SER A 101 17.06 -29.63 -60.42
N THR A 102 17.09 -28.44 -61.02
CA THR A 102 17.85 -27.27 -60.57
C THR A 102 17.42 -26.94 -59.13
N GLY A 103 18.34 -27.11 -58.17
CA GLY A 103 18.10 -26.84 -56.76
C GLY A 103 17.75 -25.37 -56.51
N SER A 104 16.46 -25.09 -56.33
CA SER A 104 15.99 -23.84 -55.74
C SER A 104 16.46 -23.79 -54.29
N PRO A 105 17.15 -22.73 -53.84
CA PRO A 105 17.50 -22.58 -52.43
C PRO A 105 16.21 -22.60 -51.62
N THR A 106 16.12 -23.57 -50.70
CA THR A 106 15.00 -23.68 -49.76
C THR A 106 14.98 -22.41 -48.93
N GLU A 107 14.02 -21.53 -49.18
CA GLU A 107 13.82 -20.33 -48.35
C GLU A 107 13.66 -20.77 -46.88
N PRO A 108 14.35 -20.12 -45.94
CA PRO A 108 14.23 -20.46 -44.52
C PRO A 108 12.76 -20.26 -44.11
N GLU A 109 12.11 -21.34 -43.65
CA GLU A 109 10.72 -21.26 -43.20
C GLU A 109 10.59 -20.18 -42.11
N GLU A 110 9.74 -19.19 -42.35
CA GLU A 110 9.53 -18.09 -41.40
C GLU A 110 8.96 -18.64 -40.08
N PRO A 111 9.50 -18.22 -38.93
CA PRO A 111 9.12 -18.79 -37.66
C PRO A 111 7.71 -18.31 -37.23
N ILE A 112 6.89 -19.23 -36.71
CA ILE A 112 5.47 -18.97 -36.39
C ILE A 112 5.34 -18.57 -34.91
N TRP A 113 4.69 -17.44 -34.64
CA TRP A 113 4.35 -17.00 -33.29
C TRP A 113 3.02 -17.60 -32.83
N VAL A 114 3.06 -18.50 -31.85
CA VAL A 114 1.86 -19.14 -31.29
C VAL A 114 1.63 -18.64 -29.86
N LEU A 115 0.38 -18.29 -29.54
CA LEU A 115 0.02 -17.87 -28.18
C LEU A 115 0.23 -19.01 -27.19
N ARG A 116 0.76 -18.67 -26.00
CA ARG A 116 0.90 -19.65 -24.92
C ARG A 116 -0.47 -20.15 -24.43
N PRO A 117 -0.55 -21.35 -23.82
CA PRO A 117 -1.78 -21.85 -23.22
C PRO A 117 -2.41 -20.84 -22.27
N LEU A 118 -3.75 -20.79 -22.24
CA LEU A 118 -4.49 -19.78 -21.47
C LEU A 118 -4.14 -19.81 -19.97
N TRP A 119 -3.89 -20.99 -19.39
CA TRP A 119 -3.52 -21.13 -17.98
C TRP A 119 -2.17 -20.48 -17.65
N GLN A 120 -1.18 -20.53 -18.56
CA GLN A 120 0.12 -19.88 -18.36
C GLN A 120 -0.09 -18.36 -18.33
N ARG A 121 -0.83 -17.84 -19.30
CA ARG A 121 -1.15 -16.41 -19.41
C ARG A 121 -1.93 -15.91 -18.19
N ALA A 122 -2.93 -16.66 -17.75
CA ALA A 122 -3.70 -16.36 -16.54
C ALA A 122 -2.83 -16.38 -15.28
N ALA A 123 -1.90 -17.32 -15.15
CA ALA A 123 -0.97 -17.39 -14.03
C ALA A 123 -0.02 -16.17 -14.00
N LEU A 124 0.51 -15.76 -15.15
CA LEU A 124 1.35 -14.58 -15.25
C LEU A 124 0.58 -13.30 -14.88
N ALA A 125 -0.61 -13.11 -15.45
CA ALA A 125 -1.49 -11.98 -15.11
C ALA A 125 -1.84 -11.95 -13.61
N SER A 126 -2.15 -13.11 -13.03
CA SER A 126 -2.43 -13.24 -11.60
C SER A 126 -1.22 -12.85 -10.74
N THR A 127 0.01 -13.12 -11.20
CA THR A 127 1.24 -12.74 -10.50
C THR A 127 1.40 -11.22 -10.47
N TYR A 128 1.18 -10.53 -11.58
CA TYR A 128 1.20 -9.06 -11.62
C TYR A 128 0.15 -8.46 -10.67
N MET A 129 -1.08 -9.01 -10.67
CA MET A 129 -2.14 -8.56 -9.78
C MET A 129 -1.79 -8.78 -8.30
N ALA A 130 -1.26 -9.96 -7.94
CA ALA A 130 -0.90 -10.30 -6.57
C ALA A 130 0.25 -9.42 -6.04
N VAL A 131 1.33 -9.27 -6.82
CA VAL A 131 2.47 -8.42 -6.46
C VAL A 131 2.02 -6.98 -6.25
N SER A 132 1.20 -6.46 -7.14
CA SER A 132 0.69 -5.10 -7.06
C SER A 132 -0.23 -4.87 -5.87
N LEU A 133 -1.11 -5.82 -5.58
CA LEU A 133 -1.96 -5.79 -4.40
C LEU A 133 -1.12 -5.79 -3.12
N ALA A 134 -0.08 -6.62 -3.06
CA ALA A 134 0.84 -6.66 -1.92
C ALA A 134 1.56 -5.30 -1.72
N PHE A 135 2.06 -4.69 -2.80
CA PHE A 135 2.65 -3.35 -2.74
C PHE A 135 1.64 -2.29 -2.30
N GLY A 136 0.42 -2.34 -2.82
CA GLY A 136 -0.68 -1.47 -2.40
C GLY A 136 -0.94 -1.58 -0.90
N VAL A 137 -1.15 -2.80 -0.40
CA VAL A 137 -1.39 -3.07 1.03
C VAL A 137 -0.23 -2.57 1.90
N MET A 138 1.02 -2.86 1.51
CA MET A 138 2.21 -2.42 2.25
C MET A 138 2.31 -0.89 2.29
N PHE A 139 2.06 -0.22 1.16
CA PHE A 139 2.21 1.22 1.03
C PHE A 139 1.09 1.99 1.75
N PHE A 140 -0.17 1.60 1.55
CA PHE A 140 -1.31 2.19 2.27
C PHE A 140 -1.29 1.85 3.76
N GLY A 141 -0.88 0.64 4.14
CA GLY A 141 -0.66 0.25 5.53
C GLY A 141 0.41 1.12 6.20
N SER A 142 1.51 1.40 5.49
CA SER A 142 2.56 2.32 5.98
C SER A 142 2.04 3.74 6.15
N ARG A 143 1.26 4.24 5.19
CA ARG A 143 0.62 5.57 5.26
C ARG A 143 -0.38 5.67 6.43
N ALA A 144 -1.16 4.63 6.68
CA ALA A 144 -2.11 4.57 7.79
C ALA A 144 -1.43 4.60 9.17
N ARG A 145 -0.15 4.23 9.24
CA ARG A 145 0.65 4.23 10.48
C ARG A 145 1.47 5.50 10.68
N TYR A 146 1.51 6.42 9.72
CA TYR A 146 2.29 7.64 9.82
C TYR A 146 1.46 8.77 10.42
N VAL A 147 1.86 9.29 11.59
CA VAL A 147 1.22 10.40 12.30
C VAL A 147 1.65 11.71 11.68
N ARG A 148 0.66 12.52 11.29
CA ARG A 148 0.84 13.86 10.74
C ARG A 148 0.58 14.94 11.78
N ARG A 149 -0.43 14.78 12.63
CA ARG A 149 -0.82 15.78 13.63
C ARG A 149 -1.10 15.14 14.98
N LEU A 150 -0.72 15.83 16.05
CA LEU A 150 -0.93 15.44 17.43
C LEU A 150 -1.52 16.62 18.22
N HIS A 151 -2.47 16.32 19.10
CA HIS A 151 -3.11 17.26 19.99
C HIS A 151 -3.35 16.59 21.34
N ILE A 152 -3.10 17.30 22.43
CA ILE A 152 -3.52 16.85 23.76
C ILE A 152 -4.84 17.56 24.06
N ILE A 153 -5.89 16.78 24.24
CA ILE A 153 -7.22 17.28 24.60
C ILE A 153 -7.54 16.86 26.03
N SER A 154 -8.19 17.74 26.78
CA SER A 154 -8.82 17.35 28.04
C SER A 154 -10.03 16.49 27.70
N ALA A 155 -10.11 15.26 28.19
CA ALA A 155 -11.30 14.45 27.97
C ALA A 155 -12.50 15.17 28.63
N PRO A 156 -13.66 15.26 27.96
CA PRO A 156 -14.87 15.69 28.63
C PRO A 156 -15.12 14.71 29.78
N SER A 157 -15.23 15.25 30.99
CA SER A 157 -15.58 14.52 32.20
C SER A 157 -16.95 13.86 31.99
N GLN A 158 -17.00 12.65 31.47
CA GLN A 158 -18.25 11.88 31.32
C GLN A 158 -18.67 11.16 32.60
N GLY A 159 -18.08 11.46 33.76
CA GLY A 159 -18.49 10.86 35.02
C GLY A 159 -18.06 11.71 36.21
N THR A 160 -19.03 12.06 37.04
CA THR A 160 -18.90 12.70 38.35
C THR A 160 -17.77 12.06 39.16
N GLY A 161 -16.68 12.80 39.36
CA GLY A 161 -15.66 12.50 40.38
C GLY A 161 -14.32 11.91 39.90
N SER A 162 -14.16 11.51 38.63
CA SER A 162 -12.85 11.04 38.16
C SER A 162 -11.99 12.22 37.69
N ALA A 163 -10.77 12.33 38.23
CA ALA A 163 -9.76 13.31 37.83
C ALA A 163 -9.72 13.51 36.30
N LYS A 164 -9.72 14.78 35.85
CA LYS A 164 -9.73 15.18 34.43
C LYS A 164 -8.67 14.39 33.64
N GLY A 165 -9.09 13.35 32.94
CA GLY A 165 -8.20 12.52 32.13
C GLY A 165 -7.74 13.29 30.89
N ARG A 166 -6.43 13.37 30.65
CA ARG A 166 -5.90 13.88 29.38
C ARG A 166 -5.98 12.77 28.33
N SER A 167 -6.36 13.13 27.11
CA SER A 167 -6.38 12.25 25.95
C SER A 167 -5.50 12.81 24.83
N LEU A 168 -4.86 11.93 24.09
CA LEU A 168 -4.11 12.25 22.89
C LEU A 168 -5.02 12.06 21.69
N PHE A 169 -5.27 13.13 20.95
CA PHE A 169 -5.83 13.08 19.62
C PHE A 169 -4.70 13.06 18.59
N PHE A 170 -4.74 12.14 17.64
CA PHE A 170 -3.75 12.08 16.58
C PHE A 170 -4.36 11.76 15.22
N GLN A 171 -3.81 12.39 14.18
CA GLN A 171 -4.20 12.17 12.80
C GLN A 171 -3.07 11.49 12.06
N THR A 172 -3.40 10.43 11.33
CA THR A 172 -2.46 9.76 10.43
C THR A 172 -2.59 10.30 9.01
N CYS A 173 -1.67 9.98 8.11
CA CYS A 173 -1.73 10.41 6.71
C CYS A 173 -2.91 9.83 5.93
N ASP A 174 -3.61 8.82 6.46
CA ASP A 174 -4.86 8.28 5.90
C ASP A 174 -6.09 9.11 6.29
N ASN A 175 -5.99 9.89 7.37
CA ASN A 175 -7.09 10.73 7.82
C ASN A 175 -7.05 12.08 7.09
N SER A 176 -8.21 12.55 6.65
CA SER A 176 -8.41 13.88 6.08
C SER A 176 -9.24 14.75 7.05
N GLY A 177 -9.14 16.07 6.92
CA GLY A 177 -9.96 17.02 7.69
C GLY A 177 -9.76 16.93 9.21
N MET A 178 -10.85 16.92 9.97
CA MET A 178 -10.88 16.89 11.45
C MET A 178 -11.05 15.47 12.02
N TYR A 179 -10.81 14.44 11.21
CA TYR A 179 -10.93 13.05 11.64
C TYR A 179 -9.62 12.55 12.22
N GLY A 180 -9.69 11.85 13.34
CA GLY A 180 -8.51 11.30 13.99
C GLY A 180 -8.86 10.28 15.05
N ARG A 181 -7.84 9.83 15.77
CA ARG A 181 -7.98 8.85 16.85
C ARG A 181 -7.80 9.56 18.17
N VAL A 182 -8.71 9.33 19.12
CA VAL A 182 -8.60 9.80 20.50
C VAL A 182 -8.25 8.61 21.38
N VAL A 183 -7.16 8.72 22.13
CA VAL A 183 -6.74 7.67 23.07
C VAL A 183 -6.36 8.31 24.40
N PRO A 184 -6.75 7.74 25.55
CA PRO A 184 -6.29 8.23 26.85
C PRO A 184 -4.77 8.32 26.91
N LEU A 185 -4.22 9.45 27.36
CA LEU A 185 -2.78 9.71 27.35
C LEU A 185 -1.98 8.65 28.15
N ARG A 186 -2.58 8.08 29.21
CA ARG A 186 -2.03 6.96 29.99
C ARG A 186 -1.75 5.68 29.18
N ARG A 187 -2.38 5.52 28.01
CA ARG A 187 -2.20 4.40 27.08
C ARG A 187 -1.23 4.72 25.94
N CYS A 188 -0.65 5.92 25.94
CA CYS A 188 0.25 6.39 24.90
C CYS A 188 1.67 6.52 25.45
N LYS A 189 2.66 6.05 24.68
CA LYS A 189 4.08 6.22 24.98
C LYS A 189 4.83 6.63 23.71
N MET A 190 5.69 7.63 23.81
CA MET A 190 6.65 7.96 22.77
C MET A 190 7.90 7.09 22.95
N LYS A 191 8.31 6.43 21.87
CA LYS A 191 9.52 5.61 21.80
C LYS A 191 10.50 6.24 20.84
N LEU A 192 11.72 6.43 21.31
CA LEU A 192 12.84 6.81 20.46
C LEU A 192 13.62 5.56 20.08
N VAL A 193 13.94 5.43 18.79
CA VAL A 193 14.78 4.33 18.31
C VAL A 193 16.24 4.71 18.53
N ALA A 194 16.95 4.04 19.44
CA ALA A 194 18.33 4.40 19.79
C ALA A 194 19.31 4.47 18.59
N THR A 195 19.10 3.64 17.57
CA THR A 195 19.93 3.64 16.36
C THR A 195 19.61 4.79 15.39
N ASP A 196 18.49 5.48 15.56
CA ASP A 196 18.06 6.56 14.67
C ASP A 196 17.25 7.60 15.45
N TRP A 197 17.95 8.66 15.88
CA TRP A 197 17.40 9.80 16.62
C TRP A 197 16.32 10.58 15.85
N THR A 198 16.16 10.31 14.56
CA THR A 198 15.10 10.90 13.73
C THR A 198 13.83 10.03 13.68
N ARG A 199 13.88 8.79 14.20
CA ARG A 199 12.74 7.87 14.23
C ARG A 199 12.05 7.91 15.59
N VAL A 200 11.04 8.76 15.66
CA VAL A 200 10.10 8.80 16.78
C VAL A 200 8.90 7.90 16.49
N LEU A 201 8.54 7.04 17.43
CA LEU A 201 7.39 6.16 17.36
C LEU A 201 6.39 6.51 18.45
N LEU A 202 5.11 6.55 18.12
CA LEU A 202 4.03 6.60 19.09
C LEU A 202 3.50 5.18 19.30
N GLU A 203 3.71 4.63 20.49
CA GLU A 203 3.07 3.40 20.93
C GLU A 203 1.72 3.72 21.56
N VAL A 204 0.69 3.04 21.08
CA VAL A 204 -0.68 3.15 21.57
C VAL A 204 -1.10 1.78 22.05
N ASN A 205 -1.37 1.62 23.34
CA ASN A 205 -1.83 0.36 23.90
C ASN A 205 -3.37 0.28 23.83
N HIS A 206 -3.87 -0.64 23.00
CA HIS A 206 -5.30 -0.92 22.90
C HIS A 206 -5.58 -2.31 23.46
N ASP A 207 -6.20 -2.39 24.63
CA ASP A 207 -6.61 -3.63 25.31
C ASP A 207 -5.50 -4.68 25.38
N GLY A 208 -4.29 -4.25 25.76
CA GLY A 208 -3.13 -5.13 25.90
C GLY A 208 -2.31 -5.33 24.63
N ASN A 209 -2.78 -4.82 23.48
CA ASN A 209 -2.08 -4.92 22.20
C ASN A 209 -1.39 -3.60 21.83
N PRO A 210 -0.06 -3.46 22.06
CA PRO A 210 0.67 -2.25 21.70
C PRO A 210 0.77 -2.09 20.18
N THR A 211 0.33 -0.94 19.69
CA THR A 211 0.32 -0.58 18.28
C THR A 211 1.28 0.57 18.04
N LEU A 212 2.30 0.36 17.21
CA LEU A 212 3.29 1.39 16.88
C LEU A 212 2.84 2.23 15.68
N PHE A 213 2.96 3.54 15.82
CA PHE A 213 2.78 4.54 14.77
C PHE A 213 4.09 5.31 14.58
N ARG A 214 4.39 5.70 13.34
CA ARG A 214 5.59 6.50 13.03
C ARG A 214 5.24 7.98 13.15
N VAL A 215 6.03 8.74 13.87
CA VAL A 215 5.87 10.20 14.01
C VAL A 215 6.88 10.87 13.08
N GLY A 216 6.39 11.73 12.19
CA GLY A 216 7.25 12.38 11.19
C GLY A 216 8.15 13.46 11.77
N THR A 217 9.46 13.30 11.70
CA THR A 217 10.39 14.33 12.24
C THR A 217 10.81 15.36 11.19
N ALA A 218 10.71 15.05 9.91
CA ALA A 218 11.03 15.98 8.83
C ALA A 218 9.97 17.10 8.73
N GLY A 219 10.44 18.36 8.76
CA GLY A 219 9.57 19.53 8.72
C GLY A 219 8.60 19.61 9.90
N ALA A 220 8.96 19.00 11.04
CA ALA A 220 8.11 18.99 12.22
C ALA A 220 8.00 20.38 12.85
N LYS A 221 6.77 20.75 13.22
CA LYS A 221 6.43 21.97 13.95
C LYS A 221 5.82 21.58 15.29
N ILE A 222 6.38 22.09 16.38
CA ILE A 222 5.85 21.89 17.74
C ILE A 222 5.34 23.23 18.24
N ASN A 223 4.06 23.29 18.62
CA ASN A 223 3.37 24.55 18.96
C ASN A 223 3.56 25.63 17.88
N GLY A 224 3.55 25.22 16.61
CA GLY A 224 3.75 26.11 15.45
C GLY A 224 5.20 26.50 15.14
N LYS A 225 6.19 26.14 15.98
CA LYS A 225 7.61 26.44 15.74
C LYS A 225 8.33 25.26 15.10
N GLU A 226 9.09 25.52 14.04
CA GLU A 226 9.92 24.49 13.39
C GLU A 226 10.94 23.94 14.38
N THR A 227 11.03 22.61 14.44
CA THR A 227 11.88 21.90 15.39
C THR A 227 12.81 20.98 14.63
N LEU A 228 14.07 20.94 15.03
CA LEU A 228 15.05 20.01 14.45
C LEU A 228 14.61 18.56 14.69
N PRO A 229 14.79 17.64 13.71
CA PRO A 229 14.37 16.24 13.85
C PRO A 229 14.84 15.54 15.13
N SER A 230 16.06 15.85 15.59
CA SER A 230 16.64 15.29 16.82
C SER A 230 15.99 15.81 18.11
N GLN A 231 15.37 16.98 18.08
CA GLN A 231 14.74 17.62 19.24
C GLN A 231 13.27 17.25 19.40
N VAL A 232 12.63 16.74 18.34
CA VAL A 232 11.19 16.41 18.33
C VAL A 232 10.79 15.50 19.49
N PHE A 233 11.58 14.46 19.77
CA PHE A 233 11.30 13.55 20.88
C PHE A 233 11.32 14.28 22.24
N ALA A 234 12.39 15.02 22.52
CA ALA A 234 12.56 15.72 23.78
C ALA A 234 11.43 16.73 24.00
N GLU A 235 11.06 17.49 22.97
CA GLU A 235 9.97 18.46 23.04
C GLU A 235 8.59 17.81 23.24
N LEU A 236 8.30 16.69 22.56
CA LEU A 236 7.06 15.93 22.78
C LEU A 236 6.96 15.37 24.20
N VAL A 237 8.09 14.93 24.78
CA VAL A 237 8.16 14.46 26.17
C VAL A 237 7.94 15.61 27.15
N LYS A 238 8.54 16.78 26.92
CA LYS A 238 8.31 18.00 27.72
C LYS A 238 6.83 18.41 27.72
N CYS A 239 6.12 18.17 26.61
CA CYS A 239 4.69 18.46 26.49
C CYS A 239 3.78 17.45 27.24
N GLY A 240 4.37 16.48 27.94
CA GLY A 240 3.66 15.57 28.84
C GLY A 240 3.29 14.23 28.23
N VAL A 241 3.83 13.87 27.06
CA VAL A 241 3.72 12.49 26.55
C VAL A 241 4.81 11.64 27.18
N LEU A 242 4.46 10.48 27.75
CA LEU A 242 5.43 9.59 28.39
C LEU A 242 6.52 9.17 27.39
N GLY A 243 7.78 9.43 27.70
CA GLY A 243 8.92 9.09 26.86
C GLY A 243 9.65 7.85 27.34
N GLU A 244 10.04 6.98 26.42
CA GLU A 244 10.90 5.82 26.67
C GLU A 244 11.96 5.75 25.56
N VAL A 245 13.23 5.69 25.93
CA VAL A 245 14.31 5.44 24.96
C VAL A 245 14.43 3.94 24.80
N ARG A 246 14.10 3.42 23.61
CA ARG A 246 14.17 1.99 23.34
C ARG A 246 15.59 1.65 22.90
N ASP A 247 16.36 1.11 23.83
CA ASP A 247 17.66 0.55 23.51
C ASP A 247 17.48 -0.76 22.74
N LYS A 248 18.23 -0.95 21.65
CA LYS A 248 18.12 -2.17 20.82
C LYS A 248 18.93 -3.34 21.40
N GLY A 249 19.70 -3.11 22.47
CA GLY A 249 20.69 -4.06 22.98
C GLY A 249 20.51 -4.43 24.44
N ARG A 250 19.74 -5.50 24.68
CA ARG A 250 19.99 -6.57 25.66
C ARG A 250 18.85 -7.58 25.52
N ARG A 251 18.99 -8.48 24.55
CA ARG A 251 18.38 -9.81 24.60
C ARG A 251 19.52 -10.79 24.78
#